data_AF-A0A938JIW6-F1
#
_entry.id   AF-A0A938JIW6-F1
#
_cell.length_a   1.000
_cell.length_b   1.000
_cell.length_c   1.000
_cell.angle_alpha   90.00
_cell.angle_beta   90.00
_cell.angle_gamma   90.00
#
_symmetry.space_group_name_H-M   'P 1'
#
loop_
_entity.id
_entity.type
_entity.pdbx_description
1 polymer ?
#
loop_
_entity_poly.entity_id
_entity_poly.type
_entity_poly.pdbx_seq_one_letter_code
_entity_poly.pdbx_strand_id
1 'polypeptide(L)'
;MVLRRKKIERPKNILGYALYRFDNIFNKELRNVINALKAKKKLNAKKAGILIKNAFFKIDGILDDISIDNFKTDYRSDKIRYIIIDLLNRFKKYFEIARDNDFDHSKIEGKGEAASLAAISEIRNSIKSKMKDIESDYI
;
A
#
# COMPACT_ATOMS: atom_id res chain seq x y z
N MET A 1 -27.88 -5.82 19.20
CA MET A 1 -27.64 -4.97 18.02
C MET A 1 -26.56 -5.64 17.17
N VAL A 2 -26.95 -6.35 16.11
CA VAL A 2 -25.99 -7.02 15.20
C VAL A 2 -25.48 -5.97 14.22
N LEU A 3 -24.24 -5.52 14.39
CA LEU A 3 -23.54 -4.68 13.42
C LEU A 3 -23.43 -5.47 12.11
N ARG A 4 -24.38 -5.26 11.18
CA ARG A 4 -24.26 -5.73 9.80
C ARG A 4 -22.96 -5.17 9.26
N ARG A 5 -21.98 -6.04 8.98
CA ARG A 5 -20.78 -5.65 8.23
C ARG A 5 -21.26 -5.07 6.90
N LYS A 6 -21.16 -3.75 6.72
CA LYS A 6 -21.33 -3.13 5.41
C LYS A 6 -20.42 -3.89 4.45
N LYS A 7 -21.01 -4.47 3.41
CA LYS A 7 -20.26 -5.04 2.29
C LYS A 7 -19.34 -3.90 1.82
N ILE A 8 -18.03 -4.09 1.86
CA ILE A 8 -17.10 -3.07 1.37
C ILE A 8 -17.33 -3.03 -0.14
N GLU A 9 -18.24 -2.16 -0.57
CA GLU A 9 -18.48 -1.90 -1.97
C GLU A 9 -17.19 -1.33 -2.55
N ARG A 10 -16.82 -1.84 -3.73
CA ARG A 10 -15.67 -1.35 -4.46
C ARG A 10 -15.87 0.16 -4.69
N PRO A 11 -14.91 1.02 -4.29
CA PRO A 11 -15.01 2.45 -4.53
C PRO A 11 -15.22 2.74 -6.02
N LYS A 12 -16.13 3.65 -6.34
CA LYS A 12 -16.36 4.11 -7.73
C LYS A 12 -15.31 5.13 -8.18
N ASN A 13 -14.75 5.90 -7.25
CA ASN A 13 -13.65 6.83 -7.50
C ASN A 13 -12.36 6.06 -7.82
N ILE A 14 -11.62 6.50 -8.84
CA ILE A 14 -10.33 5.90 -9.28
C ILE A 14 -9.28 5.93 -8.15
N LEU A 15 -9.15 7.04 -7.42
CA LEU A 15 -8.21 7.16 -6.30
C LEU A 15 -8.62 6.28 -5.12
N GLY A 16 -9.93 6.24 -4.84
CA GLY A 16 -10.46 5.33 -3.84
C GLY A 16 -10.24 3.87 -4.22
N TYR A 17 -10.42 3.53 -5.48
CA TYR A 17 -10.20 2.19 -6.00
C TYR A 17 -8.72 1.80 -5.98
N ALA A 18 -7.82 2.71 -6.29
CA ALA A 18 -6.37 2.54 -6.13
C ALA A 18 -6.01 2.20 -4.68
N LEU A 19 -6.52 2.98 -3.71
CA LEU A 19 -6.27 2.73 -2.29
C LEU A 19 -6.89 1.40 -1.83
N TYR A 20 -8.10 1.05 -2.29
CA TYR A 20 -8.74 -0.22 -2.00
C TYR A 20 -7.93 -1.43 -2.51
N ARG A 21 -7.38 -1.34 -3.73
CA ARG A 21 -6.50 -2.38 -4.28
C ARG A 21 -5.22 -2.51 -3.47
N PHE A 22 -4.57 -1.39 -3.14
CA PHE A 22 -3.42 -1.39 -2.25
C PHE A 22 -3.74 -2.03 -0.90
N ASP A 23 -4.90 -1.71 -0.32
CA ASP A 23 -5.36 -2.28 0.94
C ASP A 23 -5.53 -3.80 0.90
N ASN A 24 -6.01 -4.35 -0.22
CA ASN A 24 -6.09 -5.79 -0.41
C ASN A 24 -4.69 -6.42 -0.47
N ILE A 25 -3.77 -5.80 -1.20
CA ILE A 25 -2.37 -6.26 -1.26
C ILE A 25 -1.75 -6.25 0.13
N PHE A 26 -1.86 -5.13 0.85
CA PHE A 26 -1.27 -4.95 2.18
C PHE A 26 -1.90 -5.85 3.24
N ASN A 27 -3.24 -5.89 3.35
CA ASN A 27 -3.94 -6.54 4.46
C ASN A 27 -4.32 -8.00 4.19
N LYS A 28 -4.28 -8.47 2.95
CA LYS A 28 -4.64 -9.86 2.60
C LYS A 28 -3.45 -10.59 1.99
N GLU A 29 -2.95 -10.12 0.85
CA GLU A 29 -1.96 -10.87 0.08
C GLU A 29 -0.60 -10.93 0.78
N LEU A 30 -0.13 -9.79 1.28
CA LEU A 30 1.16 -9.65 1.97
C LEU A 30 1.03 -9.66 3.50
N ARG A 31 -0.16 -9.94 4.04
CA ARG A 31 -0.42 -9.90 5.49
C ARG A 31 0.60 -10.71 6.28
N ASN A 32 0.86 -11.95 5.87
CA ASN A 32 1.75 -12.85 6.59
C ASN A 32 3.21 -12.40 6.50
N VAL A 33 3.62 -11.87 5.35
CA VAL A 33 4.96 -11.32 5.14
C VAL A 33 5.17 -10.09 6.03
N ILE A 34 4.22 -9.14 5.99
CA ILE A 34 4.25 -7.92 6.81
C ILE A 34 4.26 -8.27 8.30
N ASN A 35 3.41 -9.20 8.75
CA ASN A 35 3.36 -9.61 10.15
C ASN A 35 4.65 -10.29 10.61
N ALA A 36 5.26 -11.12 9.77
CA ALA A 36 6.55 -11.74 10.08
C ALA A 36 7.65 -10.69 10.19
N LEU A 37 7.71 -9.73 9.28
CA LEU A 37 8.67 -8.62 9.33
C LEU A 37 8.46 -7.74 10.57
N LYS A 38 7.21 -7.39 10.91
CA LYS A 38 6.90 -6.67 12.16
C LYS A 38 7.33 -7.45 13.42
N ALA A 39 7.20 -8.77 13.39
CA ALA A 39 7.64 -9.65 14.46
C ALA A 39 9.15 -9.98 14.42
N LYS A 40 9.92 -9.32 13.54
CA LYS A 40 11.37 -9.54 13.34
C LYS A 40 11.72 -11.00 13.01
N LYS A 41 10.80 -11.73 12.40
CA LYS A 41 10.98 -13.14 12.04
C LYS A 41 11.63 -13.26 10.67
N LYS A 42 12.61 -14.15 10.55
CA LYS A 42 13.17 -14.55 9.26
C LYS A 42 12.09 -15.20 8.40
N LEU A 43 12.03 -14.81 7.13
CA LEU A 43 11.12 -15.37 6.14
C LEU A 43 11.84 -16.31 5.18
N ASN A 44 11.09 -17.21 4.56
CA ASN A 44 11.60 -17.95 3.40
C ASN A 44 11.69 -17.01 2.20
N ALA A 45 12.91 -16.64 1.81
CA ALA A 45 13.16 -15.64 0.77
C ALA A 45 12.53 -16.01 -0.59
N LYS A 46 12.57 -17.28 -0.98
CA LYS A 46 11.96 -17.75 -2.23
C LYS A 46 10.45 -17.55 -2.24
N LYS A 47 9.76 -17.99 -1.18
CA LYS A 47 8.30 -17.85 -1.06
C LYS A 47 7.87 -16.40 -0.93
N ALA A 48 8.57 -15.62 -0.10
CA ALA A 48 8.30 -14.19 0.08
C ALA A 48 8.53 -13.41 -1.22
N GLY A 49 9.63 -13.70 -1.93
CA GLY A 49 9.96 -13.07 -3.21
C GLY A 49 8.89 -13.27 -4.28
N ILE A 50 8.31 -14.47 -4.41
CA ILE A 50 7.22 -14.72 -5.36
C ILE A 50 5.98 -13.87 -5.01
N LEU A 51 5.59 -13.85 -3.75
CA LEU A 51 4.44 -13.06 -3.29
C LEU A 51 4.64 -11.56 -3.54
N ILE A 52 5.84 -11.06 -3.26
CA ILE A 52 6.19 -9.65 -3.46
C ILE A 52 6.22 -9.30 -4.95
N LYS A 53 6.78 -10.15 -5.81
CA LYS A 53 6.78 -9.93 -7.27
C LYS A 53 5.36 -9.82 -7.82
N ASN A 54 4.46 -10.70 -7.38
CA ASN A 54 3.05 -10.64 -7.76
C ASN A 54 2.36 -9.37 -7.24
N ALA A 55 2.67 -8.95 -6.02
CA ALA A 55 2.17 -7.70 -5.46
C ALA A 55 2.69 -6.48 -6.23
N PHE A 56 3.95 -6.47 -6.65
CA PHE A 56 4.55 -5.39 -7.42
C PHE A 56 3.88 -5.23 -8.77
N PHE A 57 3.64 -6.34 -9.49
CA PHE A 57 2.89 -6.30 -10.74
C PHE A 57 1.51 -5.65 -10.58
N LYS A 58 0.79 -5.97 -9.49
CA LYS A 58 -0.50 -5.33 -9.18
C LYS A 58 -0.35 -3.85 -8.82
N ILE A 59 0.71 -3.49 -8.08
CA ILE A 59 1.01 -2.08 -7.75
C ILE A 59 1.32 -1.28 -9.02
N ASP A 60 2.06 -1.85 -9.95
CA ASP A 60 2.37 -1.20 -11.23
C ASP A 60 1.10 -0.93 -12.03
N GLY A 61 0.14 -1.87 -12.04
CA GLY A 61 -1.18 -1.62 -12.61
C GLY A 61 -1.98 -0.52 -11.87
N ILE A 62 -1.82 -0.39 -10.54
CA ILE A 62 -2.43 0.73 -9.81
C ILE A 62 -1.80 2.06 -10.23
N LEU A 63 -0.46 2.12 -10.31
CA LEU A 63 0.29 3.30 -10.70
C LEU A 63 -0.08 3.75 -12.12
N ASP A 64 -0.20 2.81 -13.04
CA ASP A 64 -0.60 3.08 -14.42
C ASP A 64 -2.01 3.70 -14.48
N ASP A 65 -2.98 3.11 -13.78
CA ASP A 65 -4.36 3.61 -13.76
C ASP A 65 -4.49 5.04 -13.20
N ILE A 66 -3.64 5.42 -12.24
CA ILE A 66 -3.67 6.75 -11.62
C ILE A 66 -2.68 7.73 -12.24
N SER A 67 -1.96 7.33 -13.29
CA SER A 67 -0.96 8.18 -13.95
C SER A 67 -1.59 9.46 -14.50
N ILE A 68 -0.76 10.47 -14.78
CA ILE A 68 -1.23 11.74 -15.37
C ILE A 68 -1.88 11.51 -16.73
N ASP A 69 -1.35 10.56 -17.50
CA ASP A 69 -1.82 10.24 -18.83
C ASP A 69 -3.17 9.52 -18.82
N ASN A 70 -3.41 8.67 -17.80
CA ASN A 70 -4.62 7.85 -17.71
C ASN A 70 -5.72 8.44 -16.82
N PHE A 71 -5.37 9.35 -15.90
CA PHE A 71 -6.32 9.95 -14.96
C PHE A 71 -6.13 11.47 -14.83
N LYS A 72 -6.97 12.24 -15.52
CA LYS A 72 -7.07 13.70 -15.34
C LYS A 72 -8.03 14.01 -14.21
N THR A 73 -7.61 14.88 -13.29
CA THR A 73 -8.39 15.21 -12.09
C THR A 73 -8.14 16.64 -11.63
N ASP A 74 -9.00 17.16 -10.75
CA ASP A 74 -8.83 18.47 -10.13
C ASP A 74 -7.60 18.53 -9.21
N TYR A 75 -7.17 19.74 -8.85
CA TYR A 75 -5.97 19.98 -8.03
C TYR A 75 -5.98 19.30 -6.64
N ARG A 76 -7.14 19.17 -5.98
CA ARG A 76 -7.22 18.53 -4.65
C ARG A 76 -7.04 17.03 -4.76
N SER A 77 -7.72 16.42 -5.73
CA SER A 77 -7.56 15.01 -6.06
C SER A 77 -6.16 14.70 -6.58
N ASP A 78 -5.53 15.62 -7.31
CA ASP A 78 -4.15 15.48 -7.77
C ASP A 78 -3.16 15.38 -6.61
N LYS A 79 -3.35 16.19 -5.55
CA LYS A 79 -2.55 16.04 -4.33
C LYS A 79 -2.70 14.66 -3.70
N ILE A 80 -3.93 14.11 -3.65
CA ILE A 80 -4.15 12.76 -3.13
C ILE A 80 -3.45 11.72 -4.01
N ARG A 81 -3.55 11.86 -5.34
CA ARG A 81 -2.83 11.02 -6.29
C ARG A 81 -1.33 10.98 -5.98
N TYR A 82 -0.68 12.14 -5.83
CA TYR A 82 0.75 12.18 -5.50
C TYR A 82 1.09 11.42 -4.22
N ILE A 83 0.25 11.55 -3.19
CA ILE A 83 0.45 10.83 -1.92
C ILE A 83 0.25 9.31 -2.09
N ILE A 84 -0.73 8.87 -2.90
CA ILE A 84 -0.91 7.45 -3.24
C ILE A 84 0.30 6.92 -4.00
N ILE A 85 0.79 7.64 -5.00
CA ILE A 85 1.99 7.25 -5.78
C ILE A 85 3.21 7.13 -4.86
N ASP A 86 3.43 8.12 -3.98
CA ASP A 86 4.51 8.09 -2.99
C ASP A 86 4.39 6.89 -2.04
N LEU A 87 3.19 6.60 -1.53
CA LEU A 87 2.92 5.42 -0.70
C LEU A 87 3.29 4.12 -1.41
N LEU A 88 2.87 3.95 -2.67
CA LEU A 88 3.12 2.75 -3.46
C LEU A 88 4.63 2.57 -3.74
N ASN A 89 5.32 3.65 -4.09
CA ASN A 89 6.76 3.62 -4.35
C ASN A 89 7.56 3.33 -3.08
N ARG A 90 7.21 3.94 -1.95
CA ARG A 90 7.80 3.63 -0.64
C ARG A 90 7.59 2.17 -0.26
N PHE A 91 6.40 1.63 -0.50
CA PHE A 91 6.09 0.23 -0.25
C PHE A 91 6.96 -0.71 -1.10
N LYS A 92 7.11 -0.42 -2.40
CA LYS A 92 8.01 -1.18 -3.29
C LYS A 92 9.46 -1.13 -2.79
N LYS A 93 9.99 0.08 -2.54
CA LYS A 93 11.36 0.28 -2.06
C LYS A 93 11.64 -0.47 -0.76
N TYR A 94 10.71 -0.45 0.20
CA TYR A 94 10.83 -1.22 1.44
C TYR A 94 11.01 -2.73 1.16
N PHE A 95 10.20 -3.29 0.26
CA PHE A 95 10.26 -4.72 -0.06
C PHE A 95 11.43 -5.11 -0.94
N GLU A 96 11.95 -4.21 -1.77
CA GLU A 96 13.21 -4.39 -2.51
C GLU A 96 14.38 -4.51 -1.53
N ILE A 97 14.49 -3.57 -0.59
CA ILE A 97 15.51 -3.62 0.47
C ILE A 97 15.35 -4.89 1.31
N ALA A 98 14.11 -5.25 1.68
CA ALA A 98 13.87 -6.48 2.42
C ALA A 98 14.34 -7.71 1.63
N ARG A 99 14.05 -7.78 0.33
CA ARG A 99 14.48 -8.88 -0.54
C ARG A 99 16.00 -8.93 -0.68
N ASP A 100 16.65 -7.80 -0.94
CA ASP A 100 18.09 -7.71 -1.17
C ASP A 100 18.91 -8.02 0.10
N ASN A 101 18.24 -8.07 1.26
CA ASN A 101 18.81 -8.50 2.53
C ASN A 101 18.20 -9.83 3.02
N ASP A 102 17.66 -10.67 2.12
CA ASP A 102 17.09 -11.99 2.43
C ASP A 102 16.02 -11.99 3.52
N PHE A 103 15.28 -10.90 3.64
CA PHE A 103 14.27 -10.65 4.68
C PHE A 103 14.84 -10.76 6.11
N ASP A 104 16.13 -10.46 6.27
CA ASP A 104 16.79 -10.38 7.56
C ASP A 104 16.53 -9.02 8.21
N HIS A 105 15.71 -9.02 9.24
CA HIS A 105 15.29 -7.81 9.96
C HIS A 105 16.47 -6.97 10.47
N SER A 106 17.53 -7.63 10.94
CA SER A 106 18.71 -6.96 11.50
C SER A 106 19.47 -6.11 10.46
N LYS A 107 19.29 -6.43 9.18
CA LYS A 107 19.92 -5.75 8.04
C LYS A 107 19.00 -4.74 7.36
N ILE A 108 17.70 -4.77 7.69
CA ILE A 108 16.67 -3.86 7.17
C ILE A 108 16.51 -2.65 8.09
N GLU A 109 16.56 -2.85 9.42
CA GLU A 109 16.56 -1.76 10.40
C GLU A 109 17.81 -0.86 10.21
N GLY A 110 17.59 0.44 9.95
CA GLY A 110 18.68 1.43 9.85
C GLY A 110 19.21 1.73 8.45
N LYS A 111 18.79 0.99 7.41
CA LYS A 111 19.09 1.37 6.01
C LYS A 111 18.13 2.49 5.57
N GLY A 112 18.63 3.73 5.64
CA GLY A 112 17.94 5.02 5.57
C GLY A 112 16.80 5.18 4.55
N GLU A 113 15.94 6.18 4.80
CA GLU A 113 14.77 6.69 4.03
C GLU A 113 13.77 5.69 3.44
N ALA A 114 14.04 4.39 3.47
CA ALA A 114 13.07 3.35 3.22
C ALA A 114 12.05 3.39 4.35
N ALA A 115 10.89 3.95 4.03
CA ALA A 115 9.79 4.10 4.96
C ALA A 115 9.56 2.76 5.68
N SER A 116 9.74 2.77 7.00
CA SER A 116 9.40 1.64 7.83
C SER A 116 7.94 1.24 7.55
N LEU A 117 7.57 -0.02 7.85
CA LEU A 117 6.18 -0.44 7.78
C LEU A 117 5.25 0.47 8.61
N ALA A 118 5.78 1.16 9.63
CA ALA A 118 5.07 2.17 10.39
C ALA A 118 4.78 3.42 9.54
N ALA A 119 5.80 4.02 8.91
CA ALA A 119 5.61 5.19 8.04
C ALA A 119 4.67 4.92 6.86
N ILE A 120 4.76 3.74 6.25
CA ILE A 120 3.80 3.30 5.21
C ILE A 120 2.38 3.25 5.76
N SER A 121 2.21 2.75 7.00
CA SER A 121 0.89 2.69 7.65
C SER A 121 0.35 4.08 7.99
N GLU A 122 1.21 5.02 8.38
CA GLU A 122 0.85 6.41 8.67
C GLU A 122 0.37 7.14 7.41
N ILE A 123 1.14 7.08 6.31
CA ILE A 123 0.75 7.68 5.03
C ILE A 123 -0.59 7.08 4.58
N ARG A 124 -0.73 5.76 4.63
CA ARG A 124 -1.98 5.07 4.30
C ARG A 124 -3.16 5.59 5.11
N ASN A 125 -3.01 5.77 6.42
CA ASN A 125 -4.08 6.30 7.28
C ASN A 125 -4.38 7.78 6.98
N SER A 126 -3.35 8.58 6.67
CA SER A 126 -3.51 9.97 6.25
C SER A 126 -4.33 10.09 4.95
N ILE A 127 -4.02 9.27 3.94
CA ILE A 127 -4.79 9.23 2.67
C ILE A 127 -6.24 8.89 2.95
N LYS A 128 -6.51 7.89 3.81
CA LYS A 128 -7.88 7.51 4.18
C LYS A 128 -8.66 8.65 4.81
N SER A 129 -8.02 9.43 5.68
CA SER A 129 -8.66 10.62 6.27
C SER A 129 -8.99 11.64 5.18
N LYS A 130 -8.01 11.99 4.35
CA LYS A 130 -8.18 12.96 3.26
C LYS A 130 -9.25 12.53 2.25
N MET A 131 -9.31 11.24 1.93
CA MET A 131 -10.34 10.70 1.04
C MET A 131 -11.74 10.82 1.64
N LYS A 132 -11.92 10.56 2.93
CA LYS A 132 -13.22 10.77 3.59
C LYS A 132 -13.68 12.23 3.48
N ASP A 133 -12.74 13.16 3.62
CA ASP A 133 -13.01 14.60 3.51
C ASP A 133 -13.38 15.02 2.08
N ILE A 134 -12.82 14.35 1.06
CA ILE A 134 -13.14 14.62 -0.35
C ILE A 134 -14.43 13.90 -0.79
N GLU A 135 -14.67 12.69 -0.28
CA GLU A 135 -15.79 11.87 -0.74
C GLU A 135 -17.11 12.17 -0.02
N SER A 136 -17.14 12.63 1.25
CA SER A 136 -18.34 13.00 2.07
C SER A 136 -19.62 12.12 1.97
N ASP A 137 -19.57 11.02 1.23
CA ASP A 137 -20.57 9.98 0.98
C ASP A 137 -19.97 8.59 1.27
N TYR A 138 -18.78 8.54 1.89
CA TYR A 138 -18.15 7.29 2.33
C TYR A 138 -18.64 6.94 3.75
N ILE A 139 -19.89 6.46 3.82
CA ILE A 139 -20.51 5.88 5.04
C ILE A 139 -20.14 4.40 5.13
#